data_AF-A0A133V7J3-F1
#
_entry.id   AF-A0A133V7J3-F1
#
_cell.length_a   1.000
_cell.length_b   1.000
_cell.length_c   1.000
_cell.angle_alpha   90.00
_cell.angle_beta   90.00
_cell.angle_gamma   90.00
#
_symmetry.space_group_name_H-M   'P 1'
#
loop_
_entity.id
_entity.type
_entity.pdbx_description
1 polymer ?
#
loop_
_entity_poly.entity_id
_entity_poly.type
_entity_poly.pdbx_seq_one_letter_code
_entity_poly.pdbx_strand_id
1 'polypeptide(L)'
;MKKMLNMSQAGVATVTITVAVVVVSGGAVGPPVAVDEMDVQPDSPLYGLERAGEAIKEATFAGGQGWEIARGHERTSEFVNMANKRKAEGYTGLLNEAEDRFKKAIESAGDVKSIQKAKEAINKHISTLENVREKVPDVAKPAISLAISQSARGKSVVADVAAGKSPGEELGETVRERVRTQLREIKQETKTLRKEVKENLEKAPAKANEIVQNIEINTAKKIANQAKEMVKKNKGQCAQCASGVIEEAQCHLETAAMFAENETGLEKAISASQKHLSTLQSVYENVPDVAKPAISLAMQRSSQYIKVLENVKENQLSPGEQISNQIRERIRNRVHEIKENVKKIQEQVRNRIREAAGQASEISKIIQEYENKAKRIVESVTENQEENESYGTPGKGSPPF
;
A
#
# COMPACT_ATOMS: atom_id res chain seq x y z
N MET A 1 81.18 6.38 -5.21
CA MET A 1 80.59 7.25 -4.16
C MET A 1 79.08 7.30 -4.35
N LYS A 2 78.34 6.58 -3.51
CA LYS A 2 76.87 6.54 -3.48
C LYS A 2 76.36 7.79 -2.75
N LYS A 3 75.53 8.60 -3.40
CA LYS A 3 74.81 9.72 -2.79
C LYS A 3 73.55 9.15 -2.10
N MET A 4 73.53 9.14 -0.76
CA MET A 4 72.36 8.78 0.03
C MET A 4 71.37 9.95 0.02
N LEU A 5 70.12 9.69 -0.34
CA LEU A 5 69.00 10.62 -0.19
C LEU A 5 68.42 10.44 1.22
N ASN A 6 68.46 11.53 2.00
CA ASN A 6 67.80 11.67 3.29
C ASN A 6 66.27 11.61 3.11
N MET A 7 65.61 10.65 3.76
CA MET A 7 64.17 10.70 4.02
C MET A 7 63.93 11.61 5.23
N SER A 8 63.47 12.83 4.97
CA SER A 8 62.91 13.72 5.99
C SER A 8 61.53 13.23 6.42
N GLN A 9 61.33 13.17 7.74
CA GLN A 9 60.10 12.91 8.46
C GLN A 9 58.89 13.67 7.87
N ALA A 10 57.91 12.94 7.34
CA ALA A 10 56.56 13.45 7.16
C ALA A 10 55.75 13.07 8.42
N GLY A 11 55.53 14.05 9.29
CA GLY A 11 54.68 13.89 10.47
C GLY A 11 53.23 13.67 10.04
N VAL A 12 52.69 12.50 10.35
CA VAL A 12 51.26 12.20 10.24
C VAL A 12 50.57 12.94 11.38
N ALA A 13 49.89 14.05 11.07
CA ALA A 13 49.04 14.74 12.02
C ALA A 13 47.85 13.82 12.37
N THR A 14 47.90 13.24 13.56
CA THR A 14 46.79 12.51 14.16
C THR A 14 45.66 13.51 14.44
N VAL A 15 44.61 13.48 13.64
CA VAL A 15 43.38 14.23 13.91
C VAL A 15 42.65 13.51 15.04
N THR A 16 42.87 13.95 16.27
CA THR A 16 42.14 13.47 17.45
C THR A 16 40.74 14.11 17.44
N ILE A 17 39.76 13.41 16.87
CA ILE A 17 38.34 13.77 17.03
C ILE A 17 37.98 13.49 18.49
N THR A 18 37.98 14.55 19.30
CA THR A 18 37.58 14.48 20.71
C THR A 18 36.06 14.53 20.79
N VAL A 19 35.40 13.36 20.81
CA VAL A 19 33.98 13.27 21.14
C VAL A 19 33.84 13.41 22.65
N ALA A 20 33.32 14.56 23.10
CA ALA A 20 32.99 14.77 24.51
C ALA A 20 31.76 13.92 24.88
N VAL A 21 32.00 12.68 25.30
CA VAL A 21 30.96 11.81 25.87
C VAL A 21 30.65 12.30 27.28
N VAL A 22 29.49 12.93 27.45
CA VAL A 22 28.95 13.23 28.78
C VAL A 22 28.57 11.90 29.43
N VAL A 23 29.47 11.37 30.26
CA VAL A 23 29.24 10.19 31.10
C VAL A 23 28.27 10.61 32.21
N VAL A 24 26.97 10.47 31.96
CA VAL A 24 25.97 10.50 33.03
C VAL A 24 26.23 9.27 33.89
N SER A 25 26.66 9.50 35.12
CA SER A 25 27.12 8.53 36.11
C SER A 25 26.03 7.51 36.46
N GLY A 26 25.94 6.44 35.66
CA GLY A 26 24.99 5.34 35.85
C GLY A 26 25.05 4.27 34.76
N GLY A 27 26.20 3.60 34.59
CA GLY A 27 26.33 2.35 33.80
C GLY A 27 26.75 2.52 32.33
N ALA A 28 27.42 1.50 31.77
CA ALA A 28 28.03 1.44 30.44
C ALA A 28 27.07 1.56 29.22
N VAL A 29 25.87 2.11 29.42
CA VAL A 29 24.80 2.28 28.43
C VAL A 29 24.77 3.66 27.77
N GLY A 30 25.46 4.67 28.34
CA GLY A 30 25.41 6.06 27.85
C GLY A 30 25.94 6.30 26.42
N PRO A 31 27.14 5.80 26.04
CA PRO A 31 27.73 6.14 24.74
C PRO A 31 26.97 5.61 23.52
N PRO A 32 26.53 4.33 23.47
CA PRO A 32 25.76 3.83 22.32
C PRO A 32 24.40 4.51 22.16
N VAL A 33 23.72 4.83 23.27
CA VAL A 33 22.41 5.51 23.27
C VAL A 33 22.51 6.94 22.74
N ALA A 34 23.59 7.65 23.06
CA ALA A 34 23.85 9.00 22.56
C ALA A 34 24.21 9.00 21.06
N VAL A 35 24.94 7.98 20.58
CA VAL A 35 25.28 7.88 19.14
C VAL A 35 24.05 7.57 18.29
N ASP A 36 23.08 6.79 18.80
CA ASP A 36 21.79 6.59 18.12
C ASP A 36 20.99 7.88 17.93
N GLU A 37 21.20 8.91 18.76
CA GLU A 37 20.57 10.22 18.53
C GLU A 37 21.24 11.04 17.41
N MET A 38 22.41 10.61 16.92
CA MET A 38 23.18 11.30 15.88
C MET A 38 22.86 10.83 14.44
N ASP A 39 21.96 9.84 14.25
CA ASP A 39 21.52 9.31 12.95
C ASP A 39 22.70 9.01 12.00
N VAL A 40 23.56 8.10 12.46
CA VAL A 40 24.85 7.84 11.84
C VAL A 40 24.63 7.06 10.53
N GLN A 41 25.30 7.48 9.45
CA GLN A 41 25.09 6.82 8.16
C GLN A 41 25.69 5.40 8.13
N PRO A 42 25.10 4.44 7.38
CA PRO A 42 25.59 3.06 7.31
C PRO A 42 27.05 2.87 6.88
N ASP A 43 27.61 3.83 6.14
CA ASP A 43 29.01 3.83 5.71
C ASP A 43 29.98 4.51 6.69
N SER A 44 29.50 4.91 7.87
CA SER A 44 30.30 5.50 8.95
C SER A 44 30.96 4.43 9.83
N PRO A 45 32.19 4.66 10.32
CA PRO A 45 32.84 3.76 11.29
C PRO A 45 32.09 3.68 12.63
N LEU A 46 31.25 4.67 12.96
CA LEU A 46 30.47 4.69 14.20
C LEU A 46 29.10 4.01 14.08
N TYR A 47 28.72 3.55 12.88
CA TYR A 47 27.41 2.93 12.64
C TYR A 47 27.17 1.69 13.54
N GLY A 48 28.23 0.94 13.86
CA GLY A 48 28.12 -0.17 14.81
C GLY A 48 27.69 0.25 16.22
N LEU A 49 28.03 1.46 16.66
CA LEU A 49 27.63 1.99 17.97
C LEU A 49 26.17 2.43 17.98
N GLU A 50 25.68 3.02 16.89
CA GLU A 50 24.25 3.30 16.71
C GLU A 50 23.43 2.01 16.79
N ARG A 51 23.81 1.00 16.01
CA ARG A 51 23.16 -0.33 16.03
C ARG A 51 23.17 -0.99 17.41
N ALA A 52 24.23 -0.81 18.18
CA ALA A 52 24.29 -1.27 19.57
C ALA A 52 23.34 -0.47 20.48
N GLY A 53 23.29 0.85 20.32
CA GLY A 53 22.37 1.74 21.02
C GLY A 53 20.90 1.38 20.75
N GLU A 54 20.55 1.08 19.50
CA GLU A 54 19.23 0.61 19.12
C GLU A 54 18.85 -0.69 19.83
N ALA A 55 19.76 -1.68 19.85
CA ALA A 55 19.52 -2.96 20.50
C ALA A 55 19.29 -2.80 22.00
N ILE A 56 20.01 -1.88 22.65
CA ILE A 56 19.78 -1.51 24.05
C ILE A 56 18.40 -0.89 24.20
N LYS A 57 18.03 0.10 23.36
CA LYS A 57 16.72 0.77 23.41
C LYS A 57 15.56 -0.22 23.20
N GLU A 58 15.70 -1.15 22.26
CA GLU A 58 14.70 -2.19 21.99
C GLU A 58 14.51 -3.10 23.21
N ALA A 59 15.60 -3.48 23.88
CA ALA A 59 15.56 -4.33 25.07
C ALA A 59 15.01 -3.59 26.32
N THR A 60 15.28 -2.30 26.47
CA THR A 60 14.89 -1.54 27.68
C THR A 60 13.49 -0.92 27.59
N PHE A 61 13.05 -0.48 26.41
CA PHE A 61 11.83 0.33 26.30
C PHE A 61 10.58 -0.42 25.82
N ALA A 62 10.57 -1.76 25.90
CA ALA A 62 9.45 -2.62 25.50
C ALA A 62 8.82 -2.12 24.18
N GLY A 63 9.60 -2.19 23.10
CA GLY A 63 9.28 -1.61 21.80
C GLY A 63 7.83 -1.85 21.38
N GLY A 64 7.06 -0.76 21.27
CA GLY A 64 5.68 -0.77 20.78
C GLY A 64 5.61 -0.57 19.26
N GLN A 65 4.39 -0.57 18.71
CA GLN A 65 4.16 -0.35 17.28
C GLN A 65 4.84 0.92 16.75
N GLY A 66 4.80 2.03 17.51
CA GLY A 66 5.42 3.29 17.10
C GLY A 66 6.94 3.19 16.95
N TRP A 67 7.60 2.42 17.83
CA TRP A 67 9.02 2.14 17.76
C TRP A 67 9.37 1.36 16.49
N GLU A 68 8.62 0.29 16.21
CA GLU A 68 8.81 -0.53 15.01
C GLU A 68 8.58 0.27 13.72
N ILE A 69 7.57 1.15 13.67
CA ILE A 69 7.34 2.04 12.52
C ILE A 69 8.50 3.02 12.33
N ALA A 70 8.97 3.67 13.40
CA ALA A 70 10.05 4.64 13.34
C ALA A 70 11.34 3.99 12.82
N ARG A 71 11.72 2.84 13.39
CA ARG A 71 12.88 2.07 12.94
C ARG A 71 12.71 1.57 11.51
N GLY A 72 11.51 1.11 11.12
CA GLY A 72 11.23 0.75 9.73
C GLY A 72 11.55 1.89 8.75
N HIS A 73 11.10 3.11 9.05
CA HIS A 73 11.37 4.30 8.24
C HIS A 73 12.85 4.71 8.20
N GLU A 74 13.55 4.58 9.32
CA GLU A 74 14.98 4.84 9.41
C GLU A 74 15.76 3.91 8.49
N ARG A 75 15.53 2.59 8.58
CA ARG A 75 16.16 1.59 7.70
C ARG A 75 15.90 1.87 6.21
N THR A 76 14.69 2.31 5.87
CA THR A 76 14.36 2.76 4.51
C THR A 76 15.18 3.98 4.10
N SER A 77 15.30 4.97 4.99
CA SER A 77 16.00 6.24 4.74
C SER A 77 17.51 6.04 4.59
N GLU A 78 18.10 5.23 5.46
CA GLU A 78 19.49 4.78 5.35
C GLU A 78 19.75 4.10 4.00
N PHE A 79 18.87 3.19 3.56
CA PHE A 79 18.98 2.57 2.24
C PHE A 79 18.90 3.60 1.11
N VAL A 80 17.95 4.55 1.18
CA VAL A 80 17.83 5.63 0.19
C VAL A 80 19.11 6.46 0.13
N ASN A 81 19.71 6.78 1.27
CA ASN A 81 20.97 7.53 1.32
C ASN A 81 22.11 6.72 0.65
N MET A 82 22.18 5.42 0.89
CA MET A 82 23.17 4.56 0.23
C MET A 82 22.90 4.42 -1.26
N ALA A 83 21.64 4.38 -1.68
CA ALA A 83 21.26 4.40 -3.08
C ALA A 83 21.67 5.69 -3.79
N ASN A 84 21.44 6.85 -3.17
CA ASN A 84 21.87 8.16 -3.69
C ASN A 84 23.40 8.27 -3.82
N LYS A 85 24.14 7.62 -2.91
CA LYS A 85 25.60 7.48 -2.99
C LYS A 85 26.09 6.41 -3.98
N ARG A 86 25.17 5.78 -4.74
CA ARG A 86 25.45 4.65 -5.67
C ARG A 86 26.07 3.42 -5.00
N LYS A 87 25.75 3.19 -3.71
CA LYS A 87 26.21 2.06 -2.90
C LYS A 87 25.11 1.04 -2.58
N ALA A 88 23.92 1.14 -3.20
CA ALA A 88 22.73 0.34 -2.84
C ALA A 88 22.98 -1.18 -2.69
N GLU A 89 23.80 -1.77 -3.55
CA GLU A 89 24.04 -3.21 -3.61
C GLU A 89 24.52 -3.79 -2.27
N GLY A 90 25.44 -3.10 -1.59
CA GLY A 90 26.00 -3.52 -0.30
C GLY A 90 25.05 -3.35 0.89
N TYR A 91 23.93 -2.65 0.71
CA TYR A 91 23.02 -2.26 1.80
C TYR A 91 21.59 -2.77 1.62
N THR A 92 21.38 -3.74 0.72
CA THR A 92 20.06 -4.41 0.56
C THR A 92 19.57 -5.11 1.84
N GLY A 93 20.48 -5.39 2.79
CA GLY A 93 20.15 -5.87 4.13
C GLY A 93 19.19 -4.94 4.89
N LEU A 94 19.35 -3.62 4.73
CA LEU A 94 18.50 -2.61 5.38
C LEU A 94 17.03 -2.71 4.96
N LEU A 95 16.77 -3.08 3.70
CA LEU A 95 15.40 -3.32 3.24
C LEU A 95 14.76 -4.47 4.02
N ASN A 96 15.51 -5.53 4.28
CA ASN A 96 14.99 -6.69 5.01
C ASN A 96 14.67 -6.34 6.46
N GLU A 97 15.50 -5.49 7.06
CA GLU A 97 15.27 -4.99 8.41
C GLU A 97 14.05 -4.07 8.44
N ALA A 98 13.91 -3.14 7.48
CA ALA A 98 12.72 -2.31 7.36
C ALA A 98 11.44 -3.14 7.26
N GLU A 99 11.44 -4.18 6.41
CA GLU A 99 10.31 -5.09 6.26
C GLU A 99 10.00 -5.87 7.54
N ASP A 100 11.02 -6.35 8.26
CA ASP A 100 10.83 -7.05 9.53
C ASP A 100 10.27 -6.11 10.61
N ARG A 101 10.69 -4.84 10.61
CA ARG A 101 10.14 -3.79 11.48
C ARG A 101 8.67 -3.50 11.16
N PHE A 102 8.31 -3.27 9.91
CA PHE A 102 6.90 -3.06 9.53
C PHE A 102 6.03 -4.29 9.79
N LYS A 103 6.57 -5.50 9.63
CA LYS A 103 5.89 -6.72 10.02
C LYS A 103 5.58 -6.72 11.51
N LYS A 104 6.58 -6.49 12.37
CA LYS A 104 6.38 -6.39 13.83
C LYS A 104 5.35 -5.31 14.17
N ALA A 105 5.39 -4.16 13.49
CA ALA A 105 4.40 -3.09 13.67
C ALA A 105 2.96 -3.55 13.37
N ILE A 106 2.75 -4.41 12.37
CA ILE A 106 1.43 -5.02 12.11
C ILE A 106 1.07 -6.02 13.21
N GLU A 107 2.01 -6.89 13.61
CA GLU A 107 1.78 -7.94 14.62
C GLU A 107 1.49 -7.36 16.03
N SER A 108 2.06 -6.20 16.35
CA SER A 108 1.87 -5.47 17.60
C SER A 108 0.61 -4.59 17.61
N ALA A 109 -0.12 -4.51 16.50
CA ALA A 109 -1.33 -3.69 16.45
C ALA A 109 -2.45 -4.31 17.31
N GLY A 110 -2.94 -3.56 18.30
CA GLY A 110 -3.99 -4.04 19.21
C GLY A 110 -5.41 -3.88 18.65
N ASP A 111 -5.59 -2.94 17.73
CA ASP A 111 -6.88 -2.45 17.23
C ASP A 111 -6.78 -2.06 15.73
N VAL A 112 -7.93 -1.80 15.11
CA VAL A 112 -8.01 -1.42 13.68
C VAL A 112 -7.30 -0.09 13.36
N LYS A 113 -7.33 0.89 14.26
CA LYS A 113 -6.66 2.20 14.07
C LYS A 113 -5.14 2.03 14.08
N SER A 114 -4.62 1.21 14.97
CA SER A 114 -3.20 0.84 15.03
C SER A 114 -2.78 0.08 13.76
N ILE A 115 -3.61 -0.85 13.26
CA ILE A 115 -3.37 -1.50 11.97
C ILE A 115 -3.29 -0.49 10.82
N GLN A 116 -4.18 0.50 10.81
CA GLN A 116 -4.22 1.53 9.77
C GLN A 116 -2.97 2.42 9.81
N LYS A 117 -2.42 2.74 10.99
CA LYS A 117 -1.12 3.42 11.12
C LYS A 117 0.02 2.62 10.50
N ALA A 118 0.06 1.30 10.74
CA ALA A 118 1.07 0.43 10.13
C ALA A 118 0.95 0.42 8.60
N LYS A 119 -0.29 0.37 8.07
CA LYS A 119 -0.55 0.49 6.63
C LYS A 119 -0.03 1.79 6.03
N GLU A 120 -0.25 2.92 6.70
CA GLU A 120 0.22 4.24 6.24
C GLU A 120 1.74 4.31 6.20
N ALA A 121 2.41 3.78 7.23
CA ALA A 121 3.86 3.66 7.26
C ALA A 121 4.40 2.80 6.10
N ILE A 122 3.77 1.64 5.86
CA ILE A 122 4.13 0.76 4.73
C ILE A 122 3.92 1.46 3.39
N ASN A 123 2.83 2.22 3.21
CA ASN A 123 2.60 2.98 1.98
C ASN A 123 3.70 4.02 1.73
N LYS A 124 4.13 4.74 2.77
CA LYS A 124 5.23 5.70 2.66
C LYS A 124 6.54 5.00 2.30
N HIS A 125 6.80 3.84 2.88
CA HIS A 125 7.95 3.00 2.54
C HIS A 125 7.92 2.52 1.08
N ILE A 126 6.81 1.92 0.63
CA ILE A 126 6.62 1.50 -0.77
C ILE A 126 6.87 2.68 -1.72
N SER A 127 6.23 3.82 -1.49
CA SER A 127 6.38 5.01 -2.34
C SER A 127 7.84 5.50 -2.38
N THR A 128 8.53 5.45 -1.24
CA THR A 128 9.95 5.80 -1.17
C THR A 128 10.80 4.84 -2.01
N LEU A 129 10.55 3.53 -1.90
CA LEU A 129 11.27 2.52 -2.66
C LEU A 129 10.99 2.59 -4.17
N GLU A 130 9.76 2.84 -4.60
CA GLU A 130 9.41 3.05 -6.01
C GLU A 130 10.22 4.20 -6.62
N ASN A 131 10.33 5.31 -5.90
CA ASN A 131 11.10 6.48 -6.33
C ASN A 131 12.61 6.21 -6.42
N VAL A 132 13.13 5.33 -5.56
CA VAL A 132 14.55 4.96 -5.53
C VAL A 132 14.87 3.90 -6.58
N ARG A 133 13.95 2.97 -6.87
CA ARG A 133 14.15 1.87 -7.83
C ARG A 133 14.62 2.34 -9.20
N GLU A 134 14.09 3.47 -9.69
CA GLU A 134 14.45 4.03 -11.00
C GLU A 134 15.83 4.69 -11.01
N LYS A 135 16.42 4.97 -9.84
CA LYS A 135 17.69 5.69 -9.70
C LYS A 135 18.87 4.79 -9.35
N VAL A 136 18.61 3.54 -8.98
CA VAL A 136 19.66 2.58 -8.59
C VAL A 136 20.18 1.79 -9.81
N PRO A 137 21.40 1.22 -9.70
CA PRO A 137 21.89 0.25 -10.67
C PRO A 137 20.95 -0.95 -10.84
N ASP A 138 20.94 -1.55 -12.02
CA ASP A 138 20.04 -2.66 -12.36
C ASP A 138 20.17 -3.84 -11.39
N VAL A 139 21.38 -4.13 -10.91
CA VAL A 139 21.66 -5.22 -9.94
C VAL A 139 20.90 -5.02 -8.61
N ALA A 140 20.61 -3.79 -8.21
CA ALA A 140 19.89 -3.49 -6.97
C ALA A 140 18.35 -3.50 -7.14
N LYS A 141 17.83 -3.35 -8.37
CA LYS A 141 16.39 -3.26 -8.64
C LYS A 141 15.61 -4.51 -8.18
N PRO A 142 16.09 -5.75 -8.38
CA PRO A 142 15.40 -6.94 -7.85
C PRO A 142 15.21 -6.93 -6.33
N ALA A 143 16.21 -6.47 -5.57
CA ALA A 143 16.11 -6.40 -4.12
C ALA A 143 15.04 -5.38 -3.68
N ILE A 144 14.98 -4.22 -4.36
CA ILE A 144 13.97 -3.19 -4.10
C ILE A 144 12.57 -3.69 -4.48
N SER A 145 12.41 -4.30 -5.66
CA SER A 145 11.13 -4.89 -6.07
C SER A 145 10.68 -6.02 -5.14
N LEU A 146 11.62 -6.80 -4.58
CA LEU A 146 11.31 -7.81 -3.58
C LEU A 146 10.81 -7.19 -2.27
N ALA A 147 11.41 -6.10 -1.82
CA ALA A 147 10.96 -5.37 -0.63
C ALA A 147 9.57 -4.75 -0.86
N ILE A 148 9.36 -4.07 -1.99
CA ILE A 148 8.05 -3.54 -2.40
C ILE A 148 7.01 -4.67 -2.43
N SER A 149 7.35 -5.83 -3.01
CA SER A 149 6.48 -7.01 -3.05
C SER A 149 6.09 -7.50 -1.65
N GLN A 150 7.06 -7.62 -0.75
CA GLN A 150 6.81 -8.04 0.63
C GLN A 150 5.88 -7.06 1.35
N SER A 151 6.16 -5.76 1.23
CA SER A 151 5.37 -4.68 1.81
C SER A 151 3.95 -4.62 1.26
N ALA A 152 3.78 -4.75 -0.06
CA ALA A 152 2.47 -4.75 -0.71
C ALA A 152 1.60 -5.94 -0.25
N ARG A 153 2.23 -7.10 -0.04
CA ARG A 153 1.56 -8.28 0.52
C ARG A 153 1.26 -8.14 2.02
N GLY A 154 2.12 -7.47 2.79
CA GLY A 154 1.81 -7.10 4.18
C GLY A 154 0.63 -6.14 4.26
N LYS A 155 0.59 -5.16 3.34
CA LYS A 155 -0.52 -4.21 3.19
C LYS A 155 -1.84 -4.90 2.84
N SER A 156 -1.83 -5.94 2.00
CA SER A 156 -3.06 -6.67 1.68
C SER A 156 -3.59 -7.48 2.87
N VAL A 157 -2.71 -8.04 3.72
CA VAL A 157 -3.12 -8.66 5.00
C VAL A 157 -3.81 -7.65 5.90
N VAL A 158 -3.25 -6.45 6.02
CA VAL A 158 -3.86 -5.36 6.78
C VAL A 158 -5.24 -4.99 6.20
N ALA A 159 -5.39 -4.91 4.88
CA ALA A 159 -6.67 -4.63 4.24
C ALA A 159 -7.72 -5.73 4.49
N ASP A 160 -7.33 -7.01 4.52
CA ASP A 160 -8.21 -8.15 4.85
C ASP A 160 -8.71 -8.06 6.30
N VAL A 161 -7.87 -7.62 7.24
CA VAL A 161 -8.30 -7.43 8.64
C VAL A 161 -9.26 -6.26 8.77
N ALA A 162 -8.94 -5.14 8.13
CA ALA A 162 -9.79 -3.93 8.17
C ALA A 162 -11.15 -4.16 7.50
N ALA A 163 -11.24 -5.08 6.54
CA ALA A 163 -12.47 -5.43 5.83
C ALA A 163 -13.60 -5.98 6.70
N GLY A 164 -13.27 -6.54 7.88
CA GLY A 164 -14.25 -7.21 8.74
C GLY A 164 -14.55 -6.49 10.04
N LYS A 165 -14.02 -5.28 10.29
CA LYS A 165 -14.07 -4.63 11.60
C LYS A 165 -14.25 -3.11 11.53
N SER A 166 -14.84 -2.54 12.59
CA SER A 166 -14.99 -1.08 12.72
C SER A 166 -13.71 -0.41 13.24
N PRO A 167 -13.44 0.87 12.90
CA PRO A 167 -12.32 1.61 13.48
C PRO A 167 -12.38 1.64 15.01
N GLY A 168 -11.27 1.32 15.68
CA GLY A 168 -11.17 1.30 17.14
C GLY A 168 -11.63 0.00 17.81
N GLU A 169 -12.19 -0.93 17.05
CA GLU A 169 -12.51 -2.26 17.55
C GLU A 169 -11.23 -3.03 17.87
N GLU A 170 -11.18 -3.63 19.06
CA GLU A 170 -10.06 -4.49 19.43
C GLU A 170 -9.97 -5.70 18.49
N LEU A 171 -8.74 -6.07 18.16
CA LEU A 171 -8.48 -7.29 17.42
C LEU A 171 -8.50 -8.45 18.40
N GLY A 172 -9.53 -9.30 18.32
CA GLY A 172 -9.54 -10.56 19.05
C GLY A 172 -8.37 -11.45 18.67
N GLU A 173 -7.93 -12.31 19.60
CA GLU A 173 -6.71 -13.11 19.44
C GLU A 173 -6.73 -14.00 18.19
N THR A 174 -7.90 -14.54 17.81
CA THR A 174 -8.05 -15.31 16.56
C THR A 174 -7.69 -14.50 15.32
N VAL A 175 -8.05 -13.21 15.27
CA VAL A 175 -7.70 -12.33 14.16
C VAL A 175 -6.21 -12.01 14.18
N ARG A 176 -5.64 -11.74 15.36
CA ARG A 176 -4.20 -11.50 15.52
C ARG A 176 -3.37 -12.71 15.08
N GLU A 177 -3.76 -13.91 15.46
CA GLU A 177 -3.04 -15.13 15.10
C GLU A 177 -3.13 -15.43 13.60
N ARG A 178 -4.28 -15.15 12.97
CA ARG A 178 -4.42 -15.22 11.51
C ARG A 178 -3.46 -14.25 10.81
N VAL A 179 -3.34 -13.02 11.31
CA VAL A 179 -2.39 -12.02 10.79
C VAL A 179 -0.96 -12.50 10.93
N ARG A 180 -0.56 -12.95 12.12
CA ARG A 180 0.79 -13.50 12.36
C ARG A 180 1.10 -14.68 11.43
N THR A 181 0.11 -15.54 11.18
CA THR A 181 0.25 -16.69 10.27
C THR A 181 0.49 -16.23 8.83
N GLN A 182 -0.36 -15.34 8.30
CA GLN A 182 -0.20 -14.81 6.94
C GLN A 182 1.13 -14.05 6.77
N LEU A 183 1.56 -13.27 7.77
CA LEU A 183 2.85 -12.58 7.75
C LEU A 183 4.05 -13.51 7.90
N ARG A 184 3.91 -14.67 8.56
CA ARG A 184 4.93 -15.73 8.58
C ARG A 184 5.05 -16.40 7.22
N GLU A 185 3.93 -16.72 6.56
CA GLU A 185 3.91 -17.28 5.21
C GLU A 185 4.58 -16.32 4.20
N ILE A 186 4.20 -15.04 4.22
CA ILE A 186 4.82 -14.01 3.37
C ILE A 186 6.34 -13.97 3.61
N LYS A 187 6.78 -13.96 4.87
CA LYS A 187 8.21 -13.92 5.21
C LYS A 187 8.97 -15.13 4.67
N GLN A 188 8.41 -16.34 4.78
CA GLN A 188 9.06 -17.55 4.29
C GLN A 188 9.14 -17.56 2.77
N GLU A 189 8.05 -17.24 2.08
CA GLU A 189 8.06 -17.16 0.62
C GLU A 189 9.02 -16.10 0.09
N THR A 190 9.09 -14.93 0.74
CA THR A 190 10.05 -13.88 0.38
C THR A 190 11.49 -14.33 0.63
N LYS A 191 11.75 -15.11 1.69
CA LYS A 191 13.09 -15.68 1.94
C LYS A 191 13.49 -16.65 0.83
N THR A 192 12.58 -17.48 0.34
CA THR A 192 12.81 -18.37 -0.80
C THR A 192 13.07 -17.56 -2.07
N LEU A 193 12.18 -16.61 -2.38
CA LEU A 193 12.32 -15.75 -3.57
C LEU A 193 13.62 -14.92 -3.53
N ARG A 194 14.06 -14.48 -2.34
CA ARG A 194 15.35 -13.79 -2.18
C ARG A 194 16.53 -14.66 -2.57
N LYS A 195 16.52 -15.94 -2.17
CA LYS A 195 17.56 -16.89 -2.56
C LYS A 195 17.58 -17.09 -4.07
N GLU A 196 16.41 -17.31 -4.68
CA GLU A 196 16.27 -17.43 -6.14
C GLU A 196 16.76 -16.17 -6.87
N VAL A 197 16.38 -14.98 -6.40
CA VAL A 197 16.84 -13.70 -6.96
C VAL A 197 18.35 -13.57 -6.87
N LYS A 198 18.95 -13.90 -5.71
CA LYS A 198 20.40 -13.87 -5.51
C LYS A 198 21.11 -14.84 -6.46
N GLU A 199 20.67 -16.09 -6.52
CA GLU A 199 21.24 -17.11 -7.41
C GLU A 199 21.11 -16.73 -8.89
N ASN A 200 19.98 -16.15 -9.30
CA ASN A 200 19.75 -15.73 -10.68
C ASN A 200 20.61 -14.51 -11.05
N LEU A 201 20.80 -13.56 -10.13
CA LEU A 201 21.68 -12.40 -10.32
C LEU A 201 23.15 -12.82 -10.40
N GLU A 202 23.59 -13.77 -9.57
CA GLU A 202 24.95 -14.33 -9.63
C GLU A 202 25.21 -15.04 -10.97
N LYS A 203 24.23 -15.76 -11.50
CA LYS A 203 24.35 -16.49 -12.78
C LYS A 203 24.25 -15.58 -14.01
N ALA A 204 23.40 -14.56 -13.96
CA ALA A 204 23.08 -13.73 -15.12
C ALA A 204 22.69 -12.31 -14.68
N PRO A 205 23.66 -11.46 -14.28
CA PRO A 205 23.38 -10.10 -13.82
C PRO A 205 22.71 -9.25 -14.90
N ALA A 206 22.98 -9.55 -16.18
CA ALA A 206 22.32 -8.92 -17.33
C ALA A 206 20.80 -9.18 -17.41
N LYS A 207 20.26 -10.15 -16.65
CA LYS A 207 18.83 -10.48 -16.60
C LYS A 207 18.09 -9.83 -15.43
N ALA A 208 18.66 -8.80 -14.82
CA ALA A 208 18.05 -8.13 -13.68
C ALA A 208 16.61 -7.65 -13.94
N ASN A 209 16.30 -7.13 -15.14
CA ASN A 209 14.94 -6.70 -15.45
C ASN A 209 13.97 -7.87 -15.60
N GLU A 210 14.39 -9.00 -16.19
CA GLU A 210 13.57 -10.22 -16.23
C GLU A 210 13.23 -10.72 -14.81
N ILE A 211 14.21 -10.66 -13.90
CA ILE A 211 14.00 -11.01 -12.49
C ILE A 211 12.98 -10.06 -11.85
N VAL A 212 13.13 -8.74 -12.04
CA VAL A 212 12.15 -7.75 -11.56
C VAL A 212 10.76 -8.06 -12.13
N GLN A 213 10.64 -8.22 -13.44
CA GLN A 213 9.37 -8.53 -14.09
C GLN A 213 8.69 -9.76 -13.47
N ASN A 214 9.43 -10.83 -13.22
CA ASN A 214 8.88 -12.05 -12.60
C ASN A 214 8.41 -11.81 -11.16
N ILE A 215 9.16 -11.02 -10.36
CA ILE A 215 8.74 -10.63 -9.01
C ILE A 215 7.40 -9.88 -9.08
N GLU A 216 7.29 -8.89 -9.96
CA GLU A 216 6.12 -8.03 -10.10
C GLU A 216 4.87 -8.82 -10.54
N ILE A 217 5.01 -9.70 -11.55
CA ILE A 217 3.91 -10.57 -12.03
C ILE A 217 3.43 -11.50 -10.91
N ASN A 218 4.37 -12.14 -10.20
CA ASN A 218 4.01 -13.07 -9.13
C ASN A 218 3.33 -12.33 -7.96
N THR A 219 3.77 -11.11 -7.67
CA THR A 219 3.17 -10.25 -6.66
C THR A 219 1.75 -9.85 -7.04
N ALA A 220 1.54 -9.35 -8.26
CA ALA A 220 0.23 -9.01 -8.79
C ALA A 220 -0.75 -10.19 -8.69
N LYS A 221 -0.30 -11.39 -9.08
CA LYS A 221 -1.11 -12.62 -9.00
C LYS A 221 -1.53 -12.93 -7.57
N LYS A 222 -0.60 -12.86 -6.60
CA LYS A 222 -0.90 -13.14 -5.19
C LYS A 222 -1.88 -12.13 -4.60
N ILE A 223 -1.66 -10.85 -4.87
CA ILE A 223 -2.51 -9.75 -4.40
C ILE A 223 -3.92 -9.86 -5.02
N ALA A 224 -4.03 -10.12 -6.32
CA ALA A 224 -5.32 -10.31 -6.98
C ALA A 224 -6.11 -11.52 -6.42
N ASN A 225 -5.41 -12.63 -6.15
CA ASN A 225 -6.02 -13.79 -5.50
C ASN A 225 -6.47 -13.46 -4.07
N GLN A 226 -5.69 -12.69 -3.30
CA GLN A 226 -6.10 -12.23 -1.97
C GLN A 226 -7.37 -11.39 -2.04
N ALA A 227 -7.47 -10.44 -2.99
CA ALA A 227 -8.69 -9.66 -3.20
C ALA A 227 -9.90 -10.56 -3.50
N LYS A 228 -9.72 -11.59 -4.34
CA LYS A 228 -10.76 -12.58 -4.64
C LYS A 228 -11.22 -13.33 -3.37
N GLU A 229 -10.29 -13.75 -2.52
CA GLU A 229 -10.62 -14.42 -1.27
C GLU A 229 -11.27 -13.48 -0.24
N MET A 230 -10.86 -12.21 -0.17
CA MET A 230 -11.50 -11.19 0.67
C MET A 230 -12.99 -11.01 0.32
N VAL A 231 -13.31 -10.98 -0.97
CA VAL A 231 -14.68 -10.83 -1.46
C VAL A 231 -15.53 -12.04 -1.08
N LYS A 232 -14.99 -13.25 -1.27
CA LYS A 232 -15.67 -14.50 -0.87
C LYS A 232 -15.94 -14.56 0.64
N LYS A 233 -14.92 -14.29 1.47
CA LYS A 233 -15.02 -14.40 2.94
C LYS A 233 -16.01 -13.41 3.54
N ASN A 234 -16.02 -12.18 3.05
CA ASN A 234 -16.85 -11.11 3.61
C ASN A 234 -18.23 -11.01 2.95
N LYS A 235 -18.65 -12.01 2.16
CA LYS A 235 -19.90 -11.98 1.38
C LYS A 235 -20.08 -10.67 0.61
N GLY A 236 -18.97 -10.13 0.08
CA GLY A 236 -18.95 -8.87 -0.64
C GLY A 236 -18.97 -7.58 0.21
N GLN A 237 -19.11 -7.63 1.53
CA GLN A 237 -19.35 -6.44 2.36
C GLN A 237 -18.19 -5.43 2.39
N CYS A 238 -16.92 -5.84 2.22
CA CYS A 238 -15.81 -4.87 2.02
C CYS A 238 -15.34 -4.72 0.57
N ALA A 239 -16.24 -4.20 -0.25
CA ALA A 239 -15.98 -3.72 -1.60
C ALA A 239 -14.77 -2.77 -1.71
N GLN A 240 -14.70 -1.78 -0.82
CA GLN A 240 -13.68 -0.73 -0.85
C GLN A 240 -12.29 -1.30 -0.55
N CYS A 241 -12.20 -2.27 0.38
CA CYS A 241 -10.94 -2.96 0.69
C CYS A 241 -10.43 -3.73 -0.53
N ALA A 242 -11.32 -4.50 -1.18
CA ALA A 242 -10.97 -5.28 -2.36
C ALA A 242 -10.49 -4.39 -3.52
N SER A 243 -11.14 -3.23 -3.75
CA SER A 243 -10.74 -2.27 -4.77
C SER A 243 -9.31 -1.78 -4.58
N GLY A 244 -8.92 -1.40 -3.35
CA GLY A 244 -7.55 -0.95 -3.07
C GLY A 244 -6.50 -2.04 -3.28
N VAL A 245 -6.82 -3.31 -2.93
CA VAL A 245 -5.94 -4.46 -3.18
C VAL A 245 -5.83 -4.74 -4.69
N ILE A 246 -6.91 -4.59 -5.44
CA ILE A 246 -6.94 -4.73 -6.90
C ILE A 246 -6.07 -3.67 -7.59
N GLU A 247 -6.20 -2.41 -7.18
CA GLU A 247 -5.40 -1.32 -7.73
C GLU A 247 -3.90 -1.56 -7.52
N GLU A 248 -3.52 -2.12 -6.38
CA GLU A 248 -2.14 -2.52 -6.11
C GLU A 248 -1.65 -3.59 -7.09
N ALA A 249 -2.44 -4.63 -7.34
CA ALA A 249 -2.09 -5.66 -8.32
C ALA A 249 -1.88 -5.07 -9.73
N GLN A 250 -2.72 -4.11 -10.12
CA GLN A 250 -2.57 -3.41 -11.40
C GLN A 250 -1.27 -2.57 -11.46
N CYS A 251 -0.87 -1.90 -10.38
CA CYS A 251 0.41 -1.17 -10.31
C CYS A 251 1.64 -2.09 -10.49
N HIS A 252 1.59 -3.31 -9.96
CA HIS A 252 2.63 -4.32 -10.19
C HIS A 252 2.67 -4.79 -11.64
N LEU A 253 1.51 -4.97 -12.31
CA LEU A 253 1.46 -5.33 -13.74
C LEU A 253 1.98 -4.22 -14.65
N GLU A 254 1.70 -2.96 -14.30
CA GLU A 254 2.28 -1.78 -14.95
C GLU A 254 3.80 -1.79 -14.85
N THR A 255 4.32 -2.05 -13.65
CA THR A 255 5.75 -2.22 -13.43
C THR A 255 6.33 -3.38 -14.23
N ALA A 256 5.68 -4.54 -14.22
CA ALA A 256 6.14 -5.72 -14.95
C ALA A 256 6.34 -5.46 -16.45
N ALA A 257 5.48 -4.65 -17.09
CA ALA A 257 5.67 -4.29 -18.49
C ALA A 257 6.79 -3.27 -18.70
N MET A 258 7.00 -2.33 -17.76
CA MET A 258 8.15 -1.41 -17.83
C MET A 258 9.49 -2.15 -17.79
N PHE A 259 9.54 -3.29 -17.10
CA PHE A 259 10.71 -4.17 -17.01
C PHE A 259 10.77 -5.25 -18.10
N ALA A 260 9.85 -5.25 -19.07
CA ALA A 260 9.98 -6.11 -20.23
C ALA A 260 11.22 -5.67 -21.06
N GLU A 261 12.07 -6.64 -21.42
CA GLU A 261 13.27 -6.40 -22.23
C GLU A 261 13.08 -6.71 -23.71
N ASN A 262 12.09 -7.53 -24.05
CA ASN A 262 11.84 -8.01 -25.41
C ASN A 262 10.36 -8.39 -25.56
N GLU A 263 9.99 -8.83 -26.77
CA GLU A 263 8.63 -9.29 -27.09
C GLU A 263 8.13 -10.36 -26.10
N THR A 264 8.94 -11.37 -25.78
CA THR A 264 8.55 -12.42 -24.82
C THR A 264 8.25 -11.85 -23.44
N GLY A 265 9.04 -10.88 -22.96
CA GLY A 265 8.75 -10.18 -21.71
C GLY A 265 7.44 -9.40 -21.78
N LEU A 266 7.13 -8.78 -22.90
CA LEU A 266 5.87 -8.05 -23.09
C LEU A 266 4.67 -9.00 -23.14
N GLU A 267 4.79 -10.14 -23.81
CA GLU A 267 3.77 -11.20 -23.83
C GLU A 267 3.48 -11.75 -22.42
N LYS A 268 4.53 -11.96 -21.61
CA LYS A 268 4.35 -12.35 -20.19
C LYS A 268 3.51 -11.31 -19.44
N ALA A 269 3.77 -10.02 -19.63
CA ALA A 269 3.02 -8.93 -19.00
C ALA A 269 1.56 -8.85 -19.50
N ILE A 270 1.33 -9.03 -20.81
CA ILE A 270 -0.02 -9.11 -21.41
C ILE A 270 -0.80 -10.28 -20.81
N SER A 271 -0.21 -11.49 -20.81
CA SER A 271 -0.85 -12.69 -20.27
C SER A 271 -1.18 -12.55 -18.78
N ALA A 272 -0.28 -11.96 -17.99
CA ALA A 272 -0.52 -11.67 -16.59
C ALA A 272 -1.67 -10.67 -16.40
N SER A 273 -1.73 -9.63 -17.24
CA SER A 273 -2.80 -8.63 -17.22
C SER A 273 -4.16 -9.21 -17.61
N GLN A 274 -4.21 -10.10 -18.60
CA GLN A 274 -5.44 -10.82 -18.98
C GLN A 274 -5.95 -11.70 -17.82
N LYS A 275 -5.06 -12.42 -17.13
CA LYS A 275 -5.43 -13.21 -15.93
C LYS A 275 -5.95 -12.32 -14.80
N HIS A 276 -5.37 -11.14 -14.61
CA HIS A 276 -5.89 -10.16 -13.67
C HIS A 276 -7.27 -9.66 -14.07
N LEU A 277 -7.51 -9.35 -15.33
CA LEU A 277 -8.84 -8.99 -15.84
C LEU A 277 -9.88 -10.09 -15.60
N SER A 278 -9.54 -11.36 -15.81
CA SER A 278 -10.42 -12.49 -15.47
C SER A 278 -10.69 -12.59 -13.97
N THR A 279 -9.70 -12.25 -13.14
CA THR A 279 -9.86 -12.19 -11.68
C THR A 279 -10.83 -11.06 -11.29
N LEU A 280 -10.73 -9.91 -11.95
CA LEU A 280 -11.64 -8.78 -11.75
C LEU A 280 -13.08 -9.10 -12.14
N GLN A 281 -13.28 -9.80 -13.26
CA GLN A 281 -14.61 -10.30 -13.66
C GLN A 281 -15.21 -11.21 -12.59
N SER A 282 -14.41 -12.17 -12.09
CA SER A 282 -14.84 -13.05 -11.00
C SER A 282 -15.16 -12.28 -9.73
N VAL A 283 -14.39 -11.23 -9.40
CA VAL A 283 -14.68 -10.35 -8.26
C VAL A 283 -15.99 -9.57 -8.49
N TYR A 284 -16.17 -9.00 -9.68
CA TYR A 284 -17.34 -8.20 -10.06
C TYR A 284 -18.66 -8.94 -9.86
N GLU A 285 -18.69 -10.23 -10.20
CA GLU A 285 -19.87 -11.10 -10.03
C GLU A 285 -20.22 -11.38 -8.57
N ASN A 286 -19.25 -11.29 -7.66
CA ASN A 286 -19.39 -11.69 -6.26
C ASN A 286 -19.44 -10.52 -5.28
N VAL A 287 -19.35 -9.28 -5.78
CA VAL A 287 -19.45 -8.08 -4.94
C VAL A 287 -20.87 -7.49 -4.96
N PRO A 288 -21.30 -6.78 -3.91
CA PRO A 288 -22.61 -6.13 -3.86
C PRO A 288 -22.68 -4.98 -4.87
N ASP A 289 -23.88 -4.55 -5.24
CA ASP A 289 -24.07 -3.56 -6.30
C ASP A 289 -23.35 -2.23 -6.03
N VAL A 290 -23.22 -1.83 -4.76
CA VAL A 290 -22.47 -0.63 -4.34
C VAL A 290 -20.98 -0.69 -4.74
N ALA A 291 -20.43 -1.89 -4.92
CA ALA A 291 -19.03 -2.14 -5.25
C ALA A 291 -18.75 -2.21 -6.75
N LYS A 292 -19.74 -2.66 -7.53
CA LYS A 292 -19.62 -2.96 -8.95
C LYS A 292 -19.04 -1.79 -9.75
N PRO A 293 -19.38 -0.51 -9.50
CA PRO A 293 -18.77 0.61 -10.22
C PRO A 293 -17.24 0.69 -10.06
N ALA A 294 -16.71 0.45 -8.85
CA ALA A 294 -15.28 0.51 -8.61
C ALA A 294 -14.54 -0.64 -9.31
N ILE A 295 -15.10 -1.86 -9.26
CA ILE A 295 -14.52 -3.03 -9.94
C ILE A 295 -14.63 -2.89 -11.47
N SER A 296 -15.75 -2.39 -11.98
CA SER A 296 -15.94 -2.11 -13.41
C SER A 296 -14.91 -1.13 -13.94
N LEU A 297 -14.62 -0.07 -13.17
CA LEU A 297 -13.59 0.90 -13.51
C LEU A 297 -12.19 0.26 -13.53
N ALA A 298 -11.88 -0.61 -12.57
CA ALA A 298 -10.62 -1.37 -12.56
C ALA A 298 -10.52 -2.29 -13.79
N MET A 299 -11.61 -2.95 -14.19
CA MET A 299 -11.67 -3.77 -15.41
C MET A 299 -11.45 -2.93 -16.67
N GLN A 300 -12.07 -1.75 -16.76
CA GLN A 300 -11.88 -0.83 -17.88
C GLN A 300 -10.41 -0.40 -18.00
N ARG A 301 -9.80 0.01 -16.88
CA ARG A 301 -8.38 0.38 -16.83
C ARG A 301 -7.49 -0.78 -17.26
N SER A 302 -7.72 -1.99 -16.74
CA SER A 302 -6.95 -3.18 -17.09
C SER A 302 -7.10 -3.54 -18.58
N SER A 303 -8.31 -3.46 -19.13
CA SER A 303 -8.55 -3.68 -20.57
C SER A 303 -7.85 -2.64 -21.45
N GLN A 304 -7.93 -1.34 -21.10
CA GLN A 304 -7.22 -0.29 -21.82
C GLN A 304 -5.70 -0.49 -21.75
N TYR A 305 -5.19 -0.89 -20.59
CA TYR A 305 -3.78 -1.19 -20.41
C TYR A 305 -3.33 -2.37 -21.28
N ILE A 306 -4.09 -3.46 -21.33
CA ILE A 306 -3.82 -4.59 -22.22
C ILE A 306 -3.72 -4.12 -23.68
N LYS A 307 -4.68 -3.30 -24.15
CA LYS A 307 -4.64 -2.71 -25.50
C LYS A 307 -3.40 -1.85 -25.74
N VAL A 308 -2.93 -1.11 -24.73
CA VAL A 308 -1.67 -0.35 -24.84
C VAL A 308 -0.51 -1.29 -25.13
N LEU A 309 -0.40 -2.39 -24.39
CA LEU A 309 0.68 -3.36 -24.53
C LEU A 309 0.59 -4.12 -25.87
N GLU A 310 -0.61 -4.56 -26.26
CA GLU A 310 -0.86 -5.22 -27.55
C GLU A 310 -0.47 -4.30 -28.72
N ASN A 311 -0.88 -3.02 -28.70
CA ASN A 311 -0.50 -2.07 -29.73
C ASN A 311 1.02 -1.84 -29.78
N VAL A 312 1.71 -1.87 -28.64
CA VAL A 312 3.18 -1.75 -28.62
C VAL A 312 3.82 -3.00 -29.24
N LYS A 313 3.31 -4.18 -28.89
CA LYS A 313 3.76 -5.45 -29.45
C LYS A 313 3.62 -5.47 -30.98
N GLU A 314 2.42 -5.16 -31.48
CA GLU A 314 2.09 -5.28 -32.90
C GLU A 314 2.77 -4.24 -33.80
N ASN A 315 2.98 -3.02 -33.30
CA ASN A 315 3.40 -1.90 -34.15
C ASN A 315 4.85 -1.45 -33.94
N GLN A 316 5.54 -1.96 -32.91
CA GLN A 316 6.81 -1.35 -32.47
C GLN A 316 7.90 -2.37 -32.11
N LEU A 317 7.61 -3.66 -32.18
CA LEU A 317 8.60 -4.69 -31.90
C LEU A 317 8.65 -5.66 -33.06
N SER A 318 9.82 -5.75 -33.69
CA SER A 318 10.14 -6.87 -34.57
C SER A 318 10.40 -8.12 -33.70
N PRO A 319 10.12 -9.34 -34.20
CA PRO A 319 10.43 -10.55 -33.44
C PRO A 319 11.89 -10.61 -32.98
N GLY A 320 12.10 -10.75 -31.67
CA GLY A 320 13.43 -10.79 -31.05
C GLY A 320 14.08 -9.42 -30.78
N GLU A 321 13.42 -8.32 -31.11
CA GLU A 321 13.90 -6.97 -30.84
C GLU A 321 13.86 -6.62 -29.34
N GLN A 322 14.88 -5.92 -28.86
CA GLN A 322 14.90 -5.41 -27.50
C GLN A 322 13.99 -4.18 -27.37
N ILE A 323 13.23 -4.12 -26.29
CA ILE A 323 12.39 -2.97 -25.96
C ILE A 323 13.31 -1.80 -25.60
N SER A 324 13.37 -0.82 -26.49
CA SER A 324 14.14 0.41 -26.26
C SER A 324 13.56 1.26 -25.13
N ASN A 325 14.39 2.12 -24.54
CA ASN A 325 13.91 3.09 -23.54
C ASN A 325 12.80 4.00 -24.10
N GLN A 326 12.79 4.31 -25.39
CA GLN A 326 11.72 5.08 -26.03
C GLN A 326 10.37 4.36 -25.99
N ILE A 327 10.37 3.04 -26.21
CA ILE A 327 9.16 2.22 -26.11
C ILE A 327 8.68 2.18 -24.65
N ARG A 328 9.59 2.03 -23.68
CA ARG A 328 9.25 2.08 -22.25
C ARG A 328 8.63 3.41 -21.83
N GLU A 329 9.21 4.54 -22.27
CA GLU A 329 8.62 5.87 -22.03
C GLU A 329 7.23 6.00 -22.67
N ARG A 330 7.03 5.45 -23.87
CA ARG A 330 5.72 5.47 -24.54
C ARG A 330 4.68 4.66 -23.76
N ILE A 331 5.05 3.47 -23.27
CA ILE A 331 4.18 2.68 -22.37
C ILE A 331 3.85 3.51 -21.13
N ARG A 332 4.86 4.09 -20.47
CA ARG A 332 4.68 4.90 -19.25
C ARG A 332 3.75 6.08 -19.48
N ASN A 333 3.94 6.83 -20.56
CA ASN A 333 3.10 7.99 -20.90
C ASN A 333 1.65 7.58 -21.18
N ARG A 334 1.42 6.51 -21.94
CA ARG A 334 0.06 6.00 -22.20
C ARG A 334 -0.61 5.46 -20.94
N VAL A 335 0.13 4.78 -20.07
CA VAL A 335 -0.35 4.34 -18.76
C VAL A 335 -0.73 5.54 -17.89
N HIS A 336 0.11 6.57 -17.85
CA HIS A 336 -0.17 7.78 -17.10
C HIS A 336 -1.42 8.50 -17.62
N GLU A 337 -1.56 8.63 -18.93
CA GLU A 337 -2.76 9.19 -19.57
C GLU A 337 -4.03 8.42 -19.19
N ILE A 338 -3.99 7.08 -19.21
CA ILE A 338 -5.10 6.24 -18.76
C ILE A 338 -5.44 6.53 -17.29
N LYS A 339 -4.44 6.62 -16.40
CA LYS A 339 -4.66 6.94 -14.97
C LYS A 339 -5.35 8.29 -14.78
N GLU A 340 -4.87 9.33 -15.46
CA GLU A 340 -5.45 10.67 -15.36
C GLU A 340 -6.86 10.72 -15.93
N ASN A 341 -7.13 10.04 -17.05
CA ASN A 341 -8.47 9.93 -17.62
C ASN A 341 -9.43 9.19 -16.68
N VAL A 342 -9.00 8.07 -16.09
CA VAL A 342 -9.77 7.31 -15.09
C VAL A 342 -10.07 8.18 -13.87
N LYS A 343 -9.10 8.94 -13.37
CA LYS A 343 -9.28 9.85 -12.23
C LYS A 343 -10.30 10.96 -12.52
N LYS A 344 -10.25 11.54 -13.73
CA LYS A 344 -11.25 12.52 -14.17
C LYS A 344 -12.66 11.92 -14.22
N ILE A 345 -12.79 10.71 -14.76
CA ILE A 345 -14.07 9.97 -14.79
C ILE A 345 -14.56 9.71 -13.37
N GLN A 346 -13.70 9.28 -12.45
CA GLN A 346 -14.07 9.07 -11.04
C GLN A 346 -14.59 10.35 -10.39
N GLU A 347 -13.93 11.48 -10.61
CA GLU A 347 -14.37 12.76 -10.03
C GLU A 347 -15.70 13.22 -10.64
N GLN A 348 -15.89 13.05 -11.95
CA GLN A 348 -17.18 13.30 -12.61
C GLN A 348 -18.30 12.42 -12.04
N VAL A 349 -18.05 11.12 -11.87
CA VAL A 349 -19.02 10.20 -11.26
C VAL A 349 -19.32 10.62 -9.83
N ARG A 350 -18.31 10.97 -9.04
CA ARG A 350 -18.48 11.45 -7.65
C ARG A 350 -19.32 12.72 -7.60
N ASN A 351 -19.05 13.69 -8.47
CA ASN A 351 -19.82 14.93 -8.53
C ASN A 351 -21.28 14.68 -8.92
N ARG A 352 -21.53 13.83 -9.92
CA ARG A 352 -22.90 13.44 -10.30
C ARG A 352 -23.64 12.71 -9.18
N ILE A 353 -22.95 11.87 -8.41
CA ILE A 353 -23.53 11.21 -7.22
C ILE A 353 -23.88 12.25 -6.14
N ARG A 354 -22.99 13.22 -5.89
CA ARG A 354 -23.26 14.30 -4.92
C ARG A 354 -24.45 15.15 -5.35
N GLU A 355 -24.52 15.51 -6.63
CA GLU A 355 -25.66 16.26 -7.21
C GLU A 355 -26.96 15.47 -7.06
N ALA A 356 -26.97 14.19 -7.42
CA ALA A 356 -28.14 13.32 -7.27
C ALA A 356 -28.56 13.14 -5.79
N ALA A 357 -27.60 13.04 -4.87
CA ALA A 357 -27.88 12.97 -3.44
C ALA A 357 -28.45 14.29 -2.90
N GLY A 358 -27.95 15.43 -3.38
CA GLY A 358 -28.51 16.75 -3.09
C GLY A 358 -29.97 16.85 -3.55
N GLN A 359 -30.24 16.46 -4.80
CA GLN A 359 -31.59 16.42 -5.36
C GLN A 359 -32.52 15.46 -4.59
N ALA A 360 -32.04 14.28 -4.19
CA ALA A 360 -32.82 13.35 -3.39
C ALA A 360 -33.16 13.93 -1.99
N SER A 361 -32.23 14.67 -1.38
CA SER A 361 -32.49 15.38 -0.12
C SER A 361 -33.56 16.47 -0.29
N GLU A 362 -33.54 17.21 -1.39
CA GLU A 362 -34.58 18.20 -1.71
C GLU A 362 -35.96 17.55 -1.90
N ILE A 363 -36.04 16.44 -2.66
CA ILE A 363 -37.28 15.68 -2.85
C ILE A 363 -37.81 15.17 -1.50
N SER A 364 -36.95 14.65 -0.63
CA SER A 364 -37.36 14.17 0.69
C SER A 364 -37.94 15.29 1.57
N LYS A 365 -37.38 16.50 1.52
CA LYS A 365 -37.94 17.67 2.23
C LYS A 365 -39.33 18.03 1.70
N ILE A 366 -39.52 18.00 0.38
CA ILE A 366 -40.82 18.27 -0.24
C ILE A 366 -41.85 17.23 0.21
N ILE A 367 -41.51 15.94 0.17
CA ILE A 367 -42.40 14.87 0.65
C ILE A 367 -42.82 15.11 2.11
N GLN A 368 -41.86 15.41 2.99
CA GLN A 368 -42.13 15.70 4.40
C GLN A 368 -43.03 16.93 4.59
N GLU A 369 -42.86 17.97 3.75
CA GLU A 369 -43.74 19.14 3.76
C GLU A 369 -45.18 18.76 3.37
N TYR A 370 -45.36 17.93 2.34
CA TYR A 370 -46.68 17.44 1.92
C TYR A 370 -47.31 16.53 2.96
N GLU A 371 -46.55 15.64 3.60
CA GLU A 371 -47.04 14.81 4.70
C GLU A 371 -47.55 15.66 5.87
N ASN A 372 -46.80 16.71 6.24
CA ASN A 372 -47.21 17.65 7.30
C ASN A 372 -48.43 18.49 6.92
N LYS A 373 -48.61 18.84 5.63
CA LYS A 373 -49.82 19.52 5.15
C LYS A 373 -51.02 18.58 5.18
N ALA A 374 -50.86 17.33 4.72
CA ALA A 374 -51.91 16.33 4.75
C ALA A 374 -52.38 16.04 6.19
N LYS A 375 -51.45 15.91 7.14
CA LYS A 375 -51.76 15.70 8.55
C LYS A 375 -52.62 16.84 9.14
N ARG A 376 -52.25 18.10 8.87
CA ARG A 376 -53.02 19.27 9.33
C ARG A 376 -54.43 19.33 8.74
N ILE A 377 -54.59 18.93 7.48
CA ILE A 377 -55.93 18.85 6.86
C ILE A 377 -56.78 17.79 7.58
N VAL A 378 -56.22 16.61 7.83
CA VAL A 378 -56.93 15.54 8.56
C VAL A 378 -57.34 16.01 9.95
N GLU A 379 -56.41 16.59 10.73
CA GLU A 379 -56.68 17.14 12.07
C GLU A 379 -57.84 18.17 12.02
N SER A 380 -57.81 19.11 11.08
CA SER A 380 -58.88 20.10 10.94
C SER A 380 -60.24 19.51 10.56
N VAL A 381 -60.28 18.42 9.78
CA VAL A 381 -61.54 17.74 9.43
C VAL A 381 -62.11 16.99 10.63
N THR A 382 -61.25 16.37 11.44
CA THR A 382 -61.65 15.66 12.66
C THR A 382 -62.19 16.62 13.72
N GLU A 383 -61.53 17.76 13.95
CA GLU A 383 -62.02 18.80 14.88
C GLU A 383 -63.41 19.33 14.46
N ASN A 384 -63.62 19.58 13.16
CA ASN A 384 -64.92 20.01 12.64
C ASN A 384 -66.02 18.93 12.75
N GLN A 385 -65.68 17.64 12.80
CA GLN A 385 -66.66 16.57 13.05
C GLN A 385 -67.05 16.50 14.53
N GLU A 386 -66.10 16.63 15.44
CA GLU A 386 -66.38 16.65 16.89
C GLU A 386 -67.24 17.85 17.30
N GLU A 387 -67.01 19.03 16.71
CA GLU A 387 -67.87 20.20 16.91
C GLU A 387 -69.30 19.96 16.41
N ASN A 388 -69.48 19.30 15.26
CA ASN A 388 -70.81 19.02 14.72
C ASN A 388 -71.56 17.93 15.50
N GLU A 389 -70.89 16.94 16.09
CA GLU A 389 -71.52 15.95 16.96
C GLU A 389 -71.93 16.54 18.32
N SER A 390 -71.22 17.55 18.83
CA SER A 390 -71.57 18.24 20.08
C SER A 390 -72.88 19.06 20.01
N TYR A 391 -73.35 19.45 18.82
CA TYR A 391 -74.62 20.19 18.64
C TYR A 391 -75.81 19.28 18.26
N GLY A 392 -75.60 17.97 18.17
CA GLY A 392 -76.53 17.00 17.60
C GLY A 392 -77.15 16.00 18.59
N THR A 393 -77.48 16.39 19.82
CA THR A 393 -78.43 15.58 20.63
C THR A 393 -79.80 16.24 20.65
N PRO A 394 -80.73 15.88 19.73
CA PRO A 394 -82.12 16.25 19.90
C PRO A 394 -82.62 15.60 21.18
N GLY A 395 -83.00 16.43 22.16
CA GLY A 395 -83.54 15.99 23.43
C GLY A 395 -84.66 14.99 23.16
N LYS A 396 -84.52 13.78 23.72
CA LYS A 396 -85.60 12.79 23.78
C LYS A 396 -86.75 13.44 24.56
N GLY A 397 -87.73 13.96 23.83
CA GLY A 397 -89.01 14.36 24.39
C GLY A 397 -89.64 13.14 25.04
N SER A 398 -89.81 13.19 26.36
CA SER A 398 -90.67 12.27 27.08
C SER A 398 -92.11 12.41 26.55
N PRO A 399 -92.79 11.33 26.17
CA PRO A 399 -94.19 11.40 25.78
C PRO A 399 -95.05 11.70 27.01
N PRO A 400 -96.02 12.64 26.94
CA PRO A 400 -97.05 12.78 27.94
C PRO A 400 -98.16 11.73 27.70
N PHE A 401 -98.57 11.08 28.78
CA PHE A 401 -99.77 10.27 29.05
C PHE A 401 -100.68 9.82 27.89
#